data_AF-A0A257K9C6-F1
#
_entry.id   AF-A0A257K9C6-F1
#
_cell.length_a   1.000
_cell.length_b   1.000
_cell.length_c   1.000
_cell.angle_alpha   90.00
_cell.angle_beta   90.00
_cell.angle_gamma   90.00
#
_symmetry.space_group_name_H-M   'P 1'
#
loop_
_entity.id
_entity.type
_entity.pdbx_description
1 polymer ?
#
loop_
_entity_poly.entity_id
_entity_poly.type
_entity_poly.pdbx_seq_one_letter_code
_entity_poly.pdbx_strand_id
1 'polypeptide(L)'
;MINLFNTQIESLSIHRIGNKSRNEGVFVSQSGFTLSDELVPLIKEYFFKPFREKEENYYQFAHDVDLEYHDMFKMVKAIFDNPSLAHEGSQKIAAHLYEQSNHPHIKNGELYVTYLTHLTIDNQPVDAIGIFKSEIKSEFLQIEEKEKNLDVILQMGINLNKLDKGCLIFNHKADEGYKILSIDSNRYDARYWLEHFLSVDAFQDENFLTKKYLKFCQDFAKEVVLPAEDKKEEVMFMNRSVNYFAKNDEFEESKFLNEVLENPDLIPEFKNYKVDRGQKYSIEDVTNFPIANAAVTDARRKMKNTINLDTNIQIKLDFINPDSAERFVEKGWDEEKQMYYYLIYFNKEQKT
;
A
#
# COMPACT_ATOMS: atom_id res chain seq x y z
N MET A 1 -3.41 -12.35 -1.26
CA MET A 1 -2.15 -12.06 -2.00
C MET A 1 -2.45 -11.94 -3.48
N ILE A 2 -2.01 -10.84 -4.10
CA ILE A 2 -2.25 -10.56 -5.52
C ILE A 2 -1.10 -11.08 -6.37
N ASN A 3 -1.40 -11.67 -7.52
CA ASN A 3 -0.41 -12.09 -8.51
C ASN A 3 -0.72 -11.49 -9.89
N LEU A 4 0.28 -10.81 -10.47
CA LEU A 4 0.20 -10.11 -11.75
C LEU A 4 1.10 -10.74 -12.85
N PHE A 5 1.73 -11.89 -12.60
CA PHE A 5 2.70 -12.46 -13.54
C PHE A 5 2.02 -13.07 -14.78
N ASN A 6 0.88 -13.73 -14.57
CA ASN A 6 0.12 -14.40 -15.63
C ASN A 6 -0.86 -13.48 -16.37
N THR A 7 -0.97 -12.21 -15.96
CA THR A 7 -1.94 -11.25 -16.51
C THR A 7 -1.89 -11.19 -18.03
N GLN A 8 -3.03 -11.20 -18.71
CA GLN A 8 -3.12 -10.94 -20.15
C GLN A 8 -3.78 -9.58 -20.39
N ILE A 9 -3.36 -8.87 -21.43
CA ILE A 9 -3.96 -7.60 -21.85
C ILE A 9 -4.87 -7.93 -23.03
N GLU A 10 -6.16 -8.08 -22.78
CA GLU A 10 -7.17 -8.42 -23.81
C GLU A 10 -7.48 -7.22 -24.71
N SER A 11 -7.45 -6.03 -24.13
CA SER A 11 -7.63 -4.79 -24.86
C SER A 11 -6.76 -3.69 -24.28
N LEU A 12 -6.34 -2.78 -25.15
CA LEU A 12 -5.63 -1.57 -24.79
C LEU A 12 -6.22 -0.40 -25.57
N SER A 13 -6.59 0.67 -24.88
CA SER A 13 -6.96 1.95 -25.47
C SER A 13 -5.95 3.01 -25.06
N ILE A 14 -5.53 3.85 -26.00
CA ILE A 14 -4.55 4.92 -25.76
C ILE A 14 -5.19 6.25 -26.14
N HIS A 15 -5.18 7.21 -25.23
CA HIS A 15 -5.70 8.57 -25.42
C HIS A 15 -4.62 9.58 -25.01
N ARG A 16 -4.80 10.85 -25.35
CA ARG A 16 -3.99 11.94 -24.79
C ARG A 16 -4.89 12.91 -24.02
N ILE A 17 -4.54 13.16 -22.77
CA ILE A 17 -5.30 14.02 -21.88
C ILE A 17 -4.49 15.29 -21.63
N GLY A 18 -5.11 16.44 -21.89
CA GLY A 18 -4.57 17.75 -21.54
C GLY A 18 -5.04 18.23 -20.17
N ASN A 19 -4.61 19.43 -19.81
CA ASN A 19 -5.07 20.17 -18.65
C ASN A 19 -6.09 21.26 -19.04
N LYS A 20 -7.29 21.22 -18.43
CA LYS A 20 -8.39 22.13 -18.70
C LYS A 20 -8.08 23.59 -18.31
N SER A 21 -7.39 23.80 -17.18
CA SER A 21 -6.97 25.15 -16.74
C SER A 21 -5.95 25.82 -17.67
N ARG A 22 -5.23 25.02 -18.47
CA ARG A 22 -4.22 25.47 -19.42
C ARG A 22 -4.75 25.52 -20.85
N ASN A 23 -6.05 25.29 -21.06
CA ASN A 23 -6.69 25.15 -22.37
C ASN A 23 -6.01 24.10 -23.27
N GLU A 24 -5.44 23.06 -22.66
CA GLU A 24 -4.93 21.92 -23.39
C GLU A 24 -6.11 20.98 -23.64
N GLY A 25 -6.33 20.55 -24.88
CA GLY A 25 -7.46 19.69 -25.25
C GLY A 25 -7.25 18.22 -24.91
N VAL A 26 -8.26 17.41 -25.25
CA VAL A 26 -8.21 15.95 -25.19
C VAL A 26 -8.14 15.37 -26.61
N PHE A 27 -7.32 14.34 -26.80
CA PHE A 27 -7.33 13.51 -28.02
C PHE A 27 -7.82 12.12 -27.66
N VAL A 28 -8.99 11.77 -28.15
CA VAL A 28 -9.63 10.47 -27.91
C VAL A 28 -9.46 9.63 -29.18
N SER A 29 -8.72 8.52 -29.08
CA SER A 29 -8.60 7.57 -30.19
C SER A 29 -9.94 6.97 -30.58
N GLN A 30 -10.12 6.73 -31.89
CA GLN A 30 -11.36 6.18 -32.46
C GLN A 30 -11.47 4.65 -32.32
N SER A 31 -10.36 3.96 -32.07
CA SER A 31 -10.30 2.52 -31.88
C SER A 31 -9.25 2.13 -30.85
N GLY A 32 -9.35 0.90 -30.34
CA GLY A 32 -8.31 0.30 -29.50
C GLY A 32 -6.98 0.12 -30.26
N PHE A 33 -5.92 -0.07 -29.49
CA PHE A 33 -4.58 -0.37 -29.96
C PHE A 33 -4.33 -1.88 -29.88
N THR A 34 -3.97 -2.49 -31.01
CA THR A 34 -3.58 -3.90 -31.07
C THR A 34 -2.11 -4.05 -30.71
N LEU A 35 -1.82 -4.74 -29.61
CA LEU A 35 -0.45 -5.04 -29.20
C LEU A 35 0.18 -6.08 -30.14
N SER A 36 1.43 -5.82 -30.55
CA SER A 36 2.27 -6.83 -31.19
C SER A 36 2.98 -7.69 -30.15
N ASP A 37 3.39 -8.90 -30.52
CA ASP A 37 4.11 -9.83 -29.64
C ASP A 37 5.38 -9.20 -29.03
N GLU A 38 6.03 -8.29 -29.75
CA GLU A 38 7.21 -7.55 -29.29
C GLU A 38 6.87 -6.50 -28.21
N LEU A 39 5.69 -5.87 -28.28
CA LEU A 39 5.27 -4.82 -27.35
C LEU A 39 4.64 -5.38 -26.08
N VAL A 40 3.99 -6.54 -26.14
CA VAL A 40 3.34 -7.17 -24.98
C VAL A 40 4.25 -7.24 -23.75
N PRO A 41 5.47 -7.83 -23.80
CA PRO A 41 6.30 -7.93 -22.59
C PRO A 41 6.73 -6.56 -22.06
N LEU A 42 6.99 -5.60 -22.94
CA LEU A 42 7.40 -4.24 -22.59
C LEU A 42 6.27 -3.48 -21.86
N ILE A 43 5.05 -3.56 -22.39
CA ILE A 43 3.88 -2.91 -21.79
C ILE A 43 3.49 -3.57 -20.47
N LYS A 44 3.52 -4.91 -20.39
CA LYS A 44 3.25 -5.63 -19.13
C LYS A 44 4.24 -5.23 -18.04
N GLU A 45 5.52 -5.17 -18.37
CA GLU A 45 6.54 -4.77 -17.38
C GLU A 45 6.35 -3.30 -16.98
N TYR A 46 6.11 -2.41 -17.95
CA TYR A 46 5.85 -0.99 -17.69
C TYR A 46 4.66 -0.76 -16.74
N PHE A 47 3.55 -1.46 -16.97
CA PHE A 47 2.32 -1.29 -16.20
C PHE A 47 2.38 -1.97 -14.83
N PHE A 48 2.92 -3.19 -14.74
CA PHE A 48 2.74 -4.02 -13.55
C PHE A 48 3.92 -4.00 -12.58
N LYS A 49 5.14 -3.70 -13.04
CA LYS A 49 6.32 -3.66 -12.16
C LYS A 49 6.11 -2.80 -10.90
N PRO A 50 5.56 -1.57 -10.97
CA PRO A 50 5.39 -0.73 -9.78
C PRO A 50 4.43 -1.29 -8.74
N PHE A 51 3.50 -2.17 -9.15
CA PHE A 51 2.54 -2.82 -8.26
C PHE A 51 3.11 -4.08 -7.59
N ARG A 52 4.24 -4.62 -8.09
CA ARG A 52 4.95 -5.75 -7.46
C ARG A 52 5.95 -5.29 -6.39
N GLU A 53 6.46 -4.07 -6.51
CA GLU A 53 7.57 -3.55 -5.68
C GLU A 53 7.12 -2.74 -4.46
N LYS A 54 5.86 -2.26 -4.41
CA LYS A 54 5.36 -1.37 -3.36
C LYS A 54 4.49 -2.12 -2.34
N GLU A 55 4.46 -1.56 -1.13
CA GLU A 55 3.58 -2.03 -0.07
C GLU A 55 2.12 -1.82 -0.48
N GLU A 56 1.34 -2.89 -0.46
CA GLU A 56 -0.06 -2.90 -0.91
C GLU A 56 -0.92 -2.05 0.03
N ASN A 57 -1.29 -0.85 -0.41
CA ASN A 57 -2.43 -0.11 0.13
C ASN A 57 -3.59 -0.32 -0.84
N TYR A 58 -4.65 -0.93 -0.34
CA TYR A 58 -5.86 -1.17 -1.09
C TYR A 58 -6.84 -0.02 -0.92
N TYR A 59 -7.58 0.24 -1.97
CA TYR A 59 -8.63 1.24 -2.03
C TYR A 59 -9.92 0.62 -2.56
N GLN A 60 -11.03 1.32 -2.39
CA GLN A 60 -12.35 0.99 -2.94
C GLN A 60 -13.03 2.26 -3.42
N PHE A 61 -13.92 2.13 -4.39
CA PHE A 61 -14.88 3.19 -4.67
C PHE A 61 -15.80 3.35 -3.45
N ALA A 62 -16.10 4.59 -3.10
CA ALA A 62 -16.97 4.90 -1.98
C ALA A 62 -17.81 6.13 -2.33
N HIS A 63 -19.06 6.13 -1.89
CA HIS A 63 -19.97 7.23 -2.11
C HIS A 63 -20.94 7.32 -0.94
N ASP A 64 -21.21 8.53 -0.44
CA ASP A 64 -21.97 8.77 0.79
C ASP A 64 -23.41 8.22 0.77
N VAL A 65 -23.98 8.07 -0.43
CA VAL A 65 -25.36 7.60 -0.64
C VAL A 65 -25.39 6.17 -1.18
N ASP A 66 -24.85 5.94 -2.36
CA ASP A 66 -24.82 4.63 -3.03
C ASP A 66 -23.71 4.63 -4.09
N LEU A 67 -23.04 3.48 -4.29
CA LEU A 67 -22.04 3.27 -5.34
C LEU A 67 -22.61 3.51 -6.74
N GLU A 68 -23.91 3.31 -6.93
CA GLU A 68 -24.64 3.65 -8.16
C GLU A 68 -24.71 5.16 -8.43
N TYR A 69 -24.10 6.02 -7.62
CA TYR A 69 -23.88 7.44 -7.95
C TYR A 69 -22.41 7.77 -8.24
N HIS A 70 -21.51 6.82 -8.07
CA HIS A 70 -20.09 7.01 -8.30
C HIS A 70 -19.73 6.85 -9.80
N ASP A 71 -19.19 7.90 -10.43
CA ASP A 71 -18.93 7.93 -11.87
C ASP A 71 -17.93 6.85 -12.34
N MET A 72 -16.77 6.75 -11.67
CA MET A 72 -15.79 5.70 -11.99
C MET A 72 -16.34 4.29 -11.77
N PHE A 73 -17.04 4.03 -10.66
CA PHE A 73 -17.69 2.75 -10.41
C PHE A 73 -18.62 2.35 -11.55
N LYS A 74 -19.50 3.24 -12.02
CA LYS A 74 -20.40 2.98 -13.16
C LYS A 74 -19.66 2.62 -14.43
N MET A 75 -18.64 3.41 -14.78
CA MET A 75 -17.85 3.19 -16.01
C MET A 75 -17.12 1.85 -15.96
N VAL A 76 -16.55 1.52 -14.81
CA VAL A 76 -15.80 0.27 -14.58
C VAL A 76 -16.76 -0.92 -14.56
N LYS A 77 -17.88 -0.82 -13.84
CA LYS A 77 -18.93 -1.85 -13.79
C LYS A 77 -19.46 -2.19 -15.17
N ALA A 78 -19.75 -1.17 -16.00
CA ALA A 78 -20.20 -1.39 -17.37
C ALA A 78 -19.18 -2.15 -18.25
N ILE A 79 -17.89 -1.91 -18.04
CA ILE A 79 -16.82 -2.65 -18.74
C ILE A 79 -16.73 -4.09 -18.23
N PHE A 80 -16.86 -4.33 -16.91
CA PHE A 80 -16.87 -5.69 -16.36
C PHE A 80 -18.10 -6.49 -16.81
N ASP A 81 -19.27 -5.86 -16.82
CA ASP A 81 -20.52 -6.50 -17.26
C ASP A 81 -20.50 -6.83 -18.76
N ASN A 82 -19.78 -6.02 -19.56
CA ASN A 82 -19.57 -6.29 -20.99
C ASN A 82 -18.18 -5.84 -21.48
N PRO A 83 -17.17 -6.73 -21.46
CA PRO A 83 -15.79 -6.39 -21.86
C PRO A 83 -15.64 -5.92 -23.31
N SER A 84 -16.60 -6.22 -24.20
CA SER A 84 -16.59 -5.70 -25.57
C SER A 84 -16.71 -4.17 -25.64
N LEU A 85 -17.23 -3.54 -24.58
CA LEU A 85 -17.35 -2.09 -24.43
C LEU A 85 -16.09 -1.45 -23.84
N ALA A 86 -14.99 -2.19 -23.65
CA ALA A 86 -13.77 -1.67 -23.02
C ALA A 86 -13.24 -0.38 -23.69
N HIS A 87 -13.31 -0.30 -25.03
CA HIS A 87 -12.91 0.93 -25.74
C HIS A 87 -13.91 2.07 -25.55
N GLU A 88 -15.21 1.83 -25.58
CA GLU A 88 -16.19 2.89 -25.32
C GLU A 88 -16.07 3.40 -23.87
N GLY A 89 -15.88 2.48 -22.92
CA GLY A 89 -15.64 2.80 -21.52
C GLY A 89 -14.35 3.61 -21.31
N SER A 90 -13.27 3.29 -22.03
CA SER A 90 -12.02 4.06 -21.95
C SER A 90 -12.16 5.49 -22.46
N GLN A 91 -13.02 5.74 -23.46
CA GLN A 91 -13.35 7.09 -23.93
C GLN A 91 -14.08 7.90 -22.84
N LYS A 92 -15.00 7.28 -22.10
CA LYS A 92 -15.69 7.91 -20.96
C LYS A 92 -14.73 8.21 -19.81
N ILE A 93 -13.84 7.26 -19.49
CA ILE A 93 -12.78 7.44 -18.48
C ILE A 93 -11.83 8.58 -18.88
N ALA A 94 -11.46 8.66 -20.16
CA ALA A 94 -10.63 9.74 -20.69
C ALA A 94 -11.29 11.12 -20.54
N ALA A 95 -12.59 11.22 -20.85
CA ALA A 95 -13.36 12.44 -20.67
C ALA A 95 -13.46 12.84 -19.19
N HIS A 96 -13.73 11.88 -18.30
CA HIS A 96 -13.75 12.13 -16.86
C HIS A 96 -12.40 12.62 -16.33
N LEU A 97 -11.30 11.95 -16.70
CA LEU A 97 -9.96 12.38 -16.31
C LEU A 97 -9.65 13.80 -16.78
N TYR A 98 -10.08 14.18 -17.98
CA TYR A 98 -9.94 15.55 -18.47
C TYR A 98 -10.72 16.55 -17.61
N GLU A 99 -11.97 16.25 -17.25
CA GLU A 99 -12.80 17.09 -16.40
C GLU A 99 -12.23 17.29 -14.99
N GLN A 100 -11.50 16.29 -14.47
CA GLN A 100 -10.80 16.38 -13.17
C GLN A 100 -9.39 17.02 -13.28
N SER A 101 -8.87 17.22 -14.50
CA SER A 101 -7.53 17.76 -14.75
C SER A 101 -7.50 19.31 -14.74
N ASN A 102 -7.90 19.90 -13.60
CA ASN A 102 -8.08 21.36 -13.44
C ASN A 102 -6.94 22.08 -12.70
N HIS A 103 -6.01 21.36 -12.07
CA HIS A 103 -4.93 21.99 -11.32
C HIS A 103 -3.73 22.30 -12.23
N PRO A 104 -3.10 23.50 -12.17
CA PRO A 104 -2.02 23.89 -13.09
C PRO A 104 -0.80 22.97 -13.14
N HIS A 105 -0.55 22.20 -12.07
CA HIS A 105 0.57 21.25 -12.00
C HIS A 105 0.29 19.91 -12.68
N ILE A 106 -0.97 19.59 -12.99
CA ILE A 106 -1.31 18.36 -13.72
C ILE A 106 -0.79 18.50 -15.14
N LYS A 107 0.10 17.59 -15.55
CA LYS A 107 0.71 17.62 -16.88
C LYS A 107 -0.17 16.93 -17.91
N ASN A 108 -0.09 17.39 -19.15
CA ASN A 108 -0.61 16.62 -20.28
C ASN A 108 0.13 15.28 -20.41
N GLY A 109 -0.50 14.30 -21.03
CA GLY A 109 0.11 12.99 -21.13
C GLY A 109 -0.73 11.95 -21.86
N GLU A 110 -0.12 10.80 -22.09
CA GLU A 110 -0.78 9.61 -22.62
C GLU A 110 -1.53 8.87 -21.49
N LEU A 111 -2.80 8.52 -21.75
CA LEU A 111 -3.65 7.68 -20.90
C LEU A 111 -3.81 6.33 -21.57
N TYR A 112 -3.60 5.27 -20.82
CA TYR A 112 -3.75 3.88 -21.23
C TYR A 112 -4.85 3.25 -20.39
N VAL A 113 -5.84 2.62 -21.04
CA VAL A 113 -6.90 1.87 -20.36
C VAL A 113 -6.92 0.46 -20.91
N THR A 114 -6.85 -0.53 -20.03
CA THR A 114 -6.75 -1.94 -20.40
C THR A 114 -7.82 -2.78 -19.73
N TYR A 115 -8.38 -3.74 -20.47
CA TYR A 115 -9.05 -4.89 -19.87
C TYR A 115 -8.05 -6.03 -19.70
N LEU A 116 -7.99 -6.59 -18.49
CA LEU A 116 -6.98 -7.54 -18.07
C LEU A 116 -7.65 -8.83 -17.56
N THR A 117 -7.07 -9.97 -17.91
CA THR A 117 -7.52 -11.31 -17.45
C THR A 117 -6.37 -12.07 -16.83
N HIS A 118 -6.65 -13.22 -16.21
CA HIS A 118 -5.64 -14.12 -15.62
C HIS A 118 -4.80 -13.52 -14.48
N LEU A 119 -5.31 -12.48 -13.82
CA LEU A 119 -4.78 -12.05 -12.52
C LEU A 119 -5.29 -13.02 -11.46
N THR A 120 -4.62 -13.10 -10.31
CA THR A 120 -5.18 -13.83 -9.16
C THR A 120 -5.17 -13.00 -7.88
N ILE A 121 -6.22 -13.17 -7.08
CA ILE A 121 -6.33 -12.70 -5.71
C ILE A 121 -6.59 -13.94 -4.86
N ASP A 122 -5.71 -14.23 -3.91
CA ASP A 122 -5.84 -15.40 -3.02
C ASP A 122 -6.02 -16.71 -3.81
N ASN A 123 -5.25 -16.84 -4.89
CA ASN A 123 -5.28 -17.95 -5.86
C ASN A 123 -6.60 -18.11 -6.64
N GLN A 124 -7.54 -17.17 -6.52
CA GLN A 124 -8.74 -17.12 -7.36
C GLN A 124 -8.47 -16.26 -8.59
N PRO A 125 -8.78 -16.75 -9.81
CA PRO A 125 -8.66 -15.94 -11.01
C PRO A 125 -9.64 -14.76 -10.96
N VAL A 126 -9.16 -13.60 -11.37
CA VAL A 126 -9.95 -12.36 -11.41
C VAL A 126 -9.58 -11.55 -12.64
N ASP A 127 -10.57 -10.88 -13.19
CA ASP A 127 -10.39 -9.87 -14.24
C ASP A 127 -10.14 -8.50 -13.61
N ALA A 128 -9.48 -7.61 -14.34
CA ALA A 128 -9.20 -6.27 -13.84
C ALA A 128 -9.24 -5.23 -14.96
N ILE A 129 -9.42 -3.97 -14.56
CA ILE A 129 -9.22 -2.81 -15.43
C ILE A 129 -7.96 -2.11 -14.96
N GLY A 130 -7.03 -1.89 -15.89
CA GLY A 130 -5.84 -1.08 -15.66
C GLY A 130 -6.02 0.30 -16.26
N ILE A 131 -5.70 1.34 -15.49
CA ILE A 131 -5.70 2.73 -15.97
C ILE A 131 -4.34 3.33 -15.63
N PHE A 132 -3.59 3.75 -16.64
CA PHE A 132 -2.21 4.22 -16.50
C PHE A 132 -2.04 5.56 -17.20
N LYS A 133 -1.25 6.46 -16.61
CA LYS A 133 -0.97 7.76 -17.19
C LYS A 133 0.53 8.03 -17.19
N SER A 134 1.02 8.50 -18.34
CA SER A 134 2.40 8.92 -18.55
C SER A 134 2.44 10.42 -18.84
N GLU A 135 3.13 11.18 -18.01
CA GLU A 135 3.22 12.64 -18.01
C GLU A 135 4.59 13.14 -18.47
N ILE A 136 5.60 12.26 -18.45
CA ILE A 136 6.99 12.62 -18.73
C ILE A 136 7.49 11.87 -19.96
N LYS A 137 7.97 12.64 -20.94
CA LYS A 137 8.78 12.13 -22.05
C LYS A 137 10.25 12.33 -21.75
N SER A 138 11.06 11.35 -22.13
CA SER A 138 12.51 11.40 -22.06
C SER A 138 13.08 11.55 -23.46
N GLU A 139 14.15 12.34 -23.55
CA GLU A 139 14.99 12.43 -24.73
C GLU A 139 15.84 11.16 -24.83
N PHE A 140 15.93 10.58 -26.02
CA PHE A 140 16.85 9.50 -26.31
C PHE A 140 17.46 9.68 -27.70
N LEU A 141 18.68 9.19 -27.88
CA LEU A 141 19.38 9.23 -29.16
C LEU A 141 19.19 7.88 -29.84
N GLN A 142 18.54 7.89 -31.00
CA GLN A 142 18.50 6.75 -31.90
C GLN A 142 19.71 6.84 -32.84
N ILE A 143 20.48 5.76 -32.90
CA ILE A 143 21.63 5.64 -33.79
C ILE A 143 21.21 4.82 -35.00
N GLU A 144 21.30 5.42 -36.19
CA GLU A 144 21.02 4.76 -37.46
C GLU A 144 22.32 4.56 -38.24
N GLU A 145 22.62 3.33 -38.63
CA GLU A 145 23.75 3.04 -39.50
C GLU A 145 23.37 3.31 -40.96
N LYS A 146 24.07 4.26 -41.58
CA LYS A 146 24.08 4.45 -43.03
C LYS A 146 25.34 3.82 -43.61
N GLU A 147 25.39 3.66 -44.95
CA GLU A 147 26.49 2.96 -45.65
C GLU A 147 27.92 3.35 -45.21
N LYS A 148 28.15 4.57 -44.73
CA LYS A 148 29.49 5.06 -44.34
C LYS A 148 29.58 5.77 -43.00
N ASN A 149 28.45 6.09 -42.36
CA ASN A 149 28.42 6.92 -41.15
C ASN A 149 27.29 6.46 -40.22
N LEU A 150 27.43 6.76 -38.94
CA LEU A 150 26.35 6.68 -37.97
C LEU A 150 25.65 8.05 -37.89
N ASP A 151 24.35 8.06 -38.13
CA ASP A 151 23.51 9.23 -37.91
C ASP A 151 22.89 9.16 -36.52
N VAL A 152 22.80 10.33 -35.86
CA VAL A 152 22.24 10.47 -34.52
C VAL A 152 20.95 11.26 -34.60
N ILE A 153 19.83 10.65 -34.20
CA ILE A 153 18.51 11.27 -34.21
C ILE A 153 18.04 11.46 -32.77
N LEU A 154 17.79 12.71 -32.39
CA LEU A 154 17.14 13.03 -31.12
C LEU A 154 15.65 12.71 -31.22
N GLN A 155 15.19 11.79 -30.37
CA GLN A 155 13.81 11.38 -30.25
C GLN A 155 13.28 11.70 -28.85
N MET A 156 11.97 11.91 -28.74
CA MET A 156 11.27 12.05 -27.46
C MET A 156 10.25 10.92 -27.32
N GLY A 157 10.31 10.18 -26.22
CA GLY A 157 9.42 9.05 -25.98
C GLY A 157 9.13 8.78 -24.52
N ILE A 158 8.29 7.79 -24.25
CA ILE A 158 7.92 7.38 -22.90
C ILE A 158 9.00 6.46 -22.35
N ASN A 159 9.45 6.74 -21.12
CA ASN A 159 10.38 5.87 -20.42
C ASN A 159 9.62 4.72 -19.78
N LEU A 160 9.75 3.51 -20.35
CA LEU A 160 9.08 2.30 -19.89
C LEU A 160 9.54 1.80 -18.50
N ASN A 161 10.57 2.40 -17.91
CA ASN A 161 10.99 2.08 -16.55
C ASN A 161 10.29 2.94 -15.50
N LYS A 162 9.56 3.98 -15.90
CA LYS A 162 8.99 4.95 -14.97
C LYS A 162 7.53 5.25 -15.33
N LEU A 163 6.62 4.58 -14.63
CA LEU A 163 5.20 4.91 -14.68
C LEU A 163 4.91 6.07 -13.73
N ASP A 164 4.25 7.11 -14.23
CA ASP A 164 3.92 8.29 -13.44
C ASP A 164 2.72 8.02 -12.52
N LYS A 165 1.59 7.56 -13.08
CA LYS A 165 0.39 7.22 -12.32
C LYS A 165 -0.27 5.96 -12.86
N GLY A 166 -0.87 5.17 -12.00
CA GLY A 166 -1.55 3.96 -12.40
C GLY A 166 -2.53 3.46 -11.35
N CYS A 167 -3.58 2.76 -11.77
CA CYS A 167 -4.40 1.97 -10.90
C CYS A 167 -4.81 0.64 -11.56
N LEU A 168 -5.04 -0.36 -10.72
CA LEU A 168 -5.61 -1.65 -11.08
C LEU A 168 -6.88 -1.81 -10.26
N ILE A 169 -8.01 -1.93 -10.95
CA ILE A 169 -9.32 -2.15 -10.33
C ILE A 169 -9.67 -3.60 -10.59
N PHE A 170 -9.77 -4.40 -9.54
CA PHE A 170 -10.03 -5.83 -9.64
C PHE A 170 -11.54 -6.09 -9.57
N ASN A 171 -12.05 -7.00 -10.40
CA ASN A 171 -13.44 -7.46 -10.35
C ASN A 171 -13.67 -8.39 -9.14
N HIS A 172 -13.50 -7.84 -7.94
CA HIS A 172 -13.55 -8.54 -6.68
C HIS A 172 -14.26 -7.66 -5.66
N LYS A 173 -15.25 -8.22 -4.95
CA LYS A 173 -16.13 -7.50 -4.01
C LYS A 173 -16.77 -6.26 -4.65
N ALA A 174 -17.47 -6.48 -5.77
CA ALA A 174 -18.15 -5.42 -6.51
C ALA A 174 -19.11 -4.59 -5.63
N ASP A 175 -19.87 -5.26 -4.76
CA ASP A 175 -20.83 -4.62 -3.86
C ASP A 175 -20.17 -3.77 -2.75
N GLU A 176 -18.86 -3.95 -2.51
CA GLU A 176 -18.06 -3.14 -1.57
C GLU A 176 -17.27 -2.04 -2.29
N GLY A 177 -17.48 -1.83 -3.60
CA GLY A 177 -16.80 -0.78 -4.37
C GLY A 177 -15.53 -1.23 -5.09
N TYR A 178 -15.35 -2.54 -5.30
CA TYR A 178 -14.17 -3.17 -5.89
C TYR A 178 -12.88 -3.02 -5.07
N LYS A 179 -12.01 -4.04 -5.11
CA LYS A 179 -10.64 -3.91 -4.60
C LYS A 179 -9.77 -3.18 -5.62
N ILE A 180 -9.05 -2.14 -5.19
CA ILE A 180 -8.26 -1.27 -6.08
C ILE A 180 -6.83 -1.13 -5.55
N LEU A 181 -5.85 -1.25 -6.44
CA LEU A 181 -4.47 -0.80 -6.19
C LEU A 181 -4.22 0.50 -6.94
N SER A 182 -3.49 1.42 -6.33
CA SER A 182 -3.11 2.67 -6.98
C SER A 182 -1.65 3.03 -6.68
N ILE A 183 -0.99 3.59 -7.69
CA ILE A 183 0.33 4.17 -7.59
C ILE A 183 0.30 5.61 -8.08
N ASP A 184 1.05 6.46 -7.38
CA ASP A 184 1.40 7.78 -7.86
C ASP A 184 2.89 8.02 -7.55
N SER A 185 3.67 8.23 -8.61
CA SER A 185 5.10 8.56 -8.52
C SER A 185 5.33 10.08 -8.33
N ASN A 186 4.29 10.89 -8.56
CA ASN A 186 4.32 12.35 -8.56
C ASN A 186 3.67 12.88 -7.27
N ARG A 187 4.51 13.24 -6.28
CA ARG A 187 4.02 13.73 -4.97
C ARG A 187 3.37 15.12 -4.99
N TYR A 188 3.44 15.85 -6.11
CA TYR A 188 3.03 17.26 -6.20
C TYR A 188 1.54 17.44 -6.51
N ASP A 189 0.86 16.42 -7.01
CA ASP A 189 -0.56 16.47 -7.42
C ASP A 189 -1.37 15.25 -6.95
N ALA A 190 -0.85 14.46 -6.01
CA ALA A 190 -1.40 13.16 -5.59
C ALA A 190 -2.89 13.16 -5.20
N ARG A 191 -3.42 14.29 -4.71
CA ARG A 191 -4.85 14.41 -4.37
C ARG A 191 -5.76 14.25 -5.59
N TYR A 192 -5.40 14.79 -6.75
CA TYR A 192 -6.31 14.70 -7.89
C TYR A 192 -6.50 13.25 -8.34
N TRP A 193 -5.45 12.44 -8.31
CA TRP A 193 -5.50 11.07 -8.81
C TRP A 193 -6.41 10.20 -7.95
N LEU A 194 -6.21 10.21 -6.63
CA LEU A 194 -7.00 9.40 -5.70
C LEU A 194 -8.35 10.04 -5.34
N GLU A 195 -8.37 11.32 -4.98
CA GLU A 195 -9.55 11.96 -4.38
C GLU A 195 -10.54 12.50 -5.44
N HIS A 196 -10.07 12.95 -6.61
CA HIS A 196 -10.96 13.58 -7.61
C HIS A 196 -11.24 12.67 -8.82
N PHE A 197 -10.20 12.10 -9.42
CA PHE A 197 -10.34 11.25 -10.60
C PHE A 197 -10.90 9.88 -10.22
N LEU A 198 -10.19 9.15 -9.34
CA LEU A 198 -10.64 7.84 -8.87
C LEU A 198 -11.75 7.97 -7.83
N SER A 199 -11.70 8.99 -6.97
CA SER A 199 -12.64 9.20 -5.85
C SER A 199 -12.76 7.98 -4.93
N VAL A 200 -11.61 7.46 -4.49
CA VAL A 200 -11.53 6.20 -3.72
C VAL A 200 -11.18 6.43 -2.25
N ASP A 201 -11.71 5.55 -1.40
CA ASP A 201 -11.37 5.45 0.02
C ASP A 201 -10.46 4.25 0.29
N ALA A 202 -9.86 4.22 1.48
CA ALA A 202 -9.07 3.07 1.90
C ALA A 202 -9.96 1.82 2.02
N PHE A 203 -9.51 0.71 1.44
CA PHE A 203 -10.17 -0.59 1.57
C PHE A 203 -9.79 -1.20 2.92
N GLN A 204 -10.75 -1.22 3.85
CA GLN A 204 -10.53 -1.63 5.23
C GLN A 204 -10.66 -3.15 5.41
N ASP A 205 -9.81 -3.92 4.75
CA ASP A 205 -9.73 -5.37 4.97
C ASP A 205 -8.97 -5.75 6.24
N GLU A 206 -9.00 -7.05 6.58
CA GLU A 206 -8.23 -7.66 7.65
C GLU A 206 -6.74 -7.28 7.64
N ASN A 207 -6.14 -7.15 6.46
CA ASN A 207 -4.75 -6.76 6.28
C ASN A 207 -4.54 -5.29 6.65
N PHE A 208 -5.41 -4.40 6.18
CA PHE A 208 -5.43 -3.00 6.57
C PHE A 208 -5.60 -2.85 8.08
N LEU A 209 -6.62 -3.47 8.67
CA LEU A 209 -6.91 -3.39 10.11
C LEU A 209 -5.74 -3.92 10.94
N THR A 210 -5.19 -5.09 10.61
CA THR A 210 -4.02 -5.67 11.30
C THR A 210 -2.83 -4.71 11.27
N LYS A 211 -2.50 -4.13 10.10
CA LYS A 211 -1.39 -3.17 9.98
C LYS A 211 -1.63 -1.90 10.80
N LYS A 212 -2.84 -1.33 10.70
CA LYS A 212 -3.20 -0.09 11.39
C LYS A 212 -3.21 -0.27 12.89
N TYR A 213 -3.74 -1.38 13.38
CA TYR A 213 -3.77 -1.70 14.80
C TYR A 213 -2.37 -1.94 15.37
N LEU A 214 -1.52 -2.72 14.69
CA LEU A 214 -0.12 -2.90 15.10
C LEU A 214 0.65 -1.57 15.09
N LYS A 215 0.35 -0.69 14.13
CA LYS A 215 0.94 0.65 14.08
C LYS A 215 0.44 1.55 15.21
N PHE A 216 -0.84 1.45 15.57
CA PHE A 216 -1.41 2.10 16.74
C PHE A 216 -0.71 1.62 18.03
N CYS A 217 -0.55 0.30 18.22
CA CYS A 217 0.21 -0.24 19.35
C CYS A 217 1.65 0.29 19.39
N GLN A 218 2.33 0.39 18.23
CA GLN A 218 3.67 0.97 18.17
C GLN A 218 3.75 2.41 18.64
N ASP A 219 2.77 3.23 18.28
CA ASP A 219 2.76 4.64 18.67
C ASP A 219 2.32 4.79 20.13
N PHE A 220 1.36 3.99 20.61
CA PHE A 220 1.02 3.87 22.03
C PHE A 220 2.23 3.46 22.90
N ALA A 221 3.02 2.48 22.44
CA ALA A 221 4.23 2.05 23.13
C ALA A 221 5.23 3.20 23.34
N LYS A 222 5.38 4.06 22.34
CA LYS A 222 6.34 5.18 22.36
C LYS A 222 5.83 6.41 23.11
N GLU A 223 4.54 6.71 22.97
CA GLU A 223 3.94 7.94 23.48
C GLU A 223 3.38 7.77 24.89
N VAL A 224 3.05 6.55 25.31
CA VAL A 224 2.40 6.27 26.61
C VAL A 224 3.21 5.28 27.44
N VAL A 225 3.51 4.08 26.92
CA VAL A 225 4.21 3.05 27.71
C VAL A 225 5.62 3.50 28.07
N LEU A 226 6.41 4.00 27.11
CA LEU A 226 7.77 4.45 27.35
C LEU A 226 7.85 5.59 28.40
N PRO A 227 7.00 6.65 28.34
CA PRO A 227 7.00 7.69 29.37
C PRO A 227 6.47 7.25 30.74
N ALA A 228 5.48 6.34 30.78
CA ALA A 228 4.90 5.86 32.04
C ALA A 228 5.78 4.82 32.74
N GLU A 229 6.48 4.01 31.96
CA GLU A 229 7.32 2.90 32.42
C GLU A 229 8.78 3.14 31.97
N ASP A 230 9.34 2.24 31.16
CA ASP A 230 10.68 2.40 30.62
C ASP A 230 10.87 1.75 29.24
N LYS A 231 12.11 1.84 28.73
CA LYS A 231 12.46 1.29 27.43
C LYS A 231 12.36 -0.23 27.34
N LYS A 232 12.55 -0.95 28.46
CA LYS A 232 12.35 -2.40 28.49
C LYS A 232 10.87 -2.68 28.24
N GLU A 233 9.99 -1.99 28.95
CA GLU A 233 8.55 -2.22 28.86
C GLU A 233 7.96 -1.83 27.50
N GLU A 234 8.43 -0.72 26.88
CA GLU A 234 8.07 -0.39 25.49
C GLU A 234 8.35 -1.56 24.53
N VAL A 235 9.53 -2.18 24.65
CA VAL A 235 9.93 -3.30 23.78
C VAL A 235 9.17 -4.56 24.12
N MET A 236 8.89 -4.83 25.40
CA MET A 236 8.10 -5.99 25.82
C MET A 236 6.66 -5.90 25.36
N PHE A 237 6.00 -4.76 25.57
CA PHE A 237 4.65 -4.50 25.09
C PHE A 237 4.52 -4.72 23.58
N MET A 238 5.49 -4.24 22.79
CA MET A 238 5.48 -4.46 21.34
C MET A 238 5.68 -5.91 20.95
N ASN A 239 6.56 -6.64 21.66
CA ASN A 239 6.72 -8.07 21.45
C ASN A 239 5.45 -8.85 21.80
N ARG A 240 4.84 -8.60 22.96
CA ARG A 240 3.57 -9.22 23.38
C ARG A 240 2.46 -8.90 22.39
N SER A 241 2.36 -7.65 21.93
CA SER A 241 1.40 -7.24 20.90
C SER A 241 1.56 -8.06 19.62
N VAL A 242 2.74 -8.06 18.99
CA VAL A 242 2.96 -8.82 17.75
C VAL A 242 2.72 -10.32 17.94
N ASN A 243 3.05 -10.86 19.11
CA ASN A 243 2.85 -12.27 19.42
C ASN A 243 1.38 -12.64 19.63
N TYR A 244 0.59 -11.77 20.27
CA TYR A 244 -0.87 -11.93 20.33
C TYR A 244 -1.45 -12.04 18.92
N PHE A 245 -1.06 -11.12 18.03
CA PHE A 245 -1.52 -11.15 16.65
C PHE A 245 -1.03 -12.39 15.88
N ALA A 246 0.14 -12.93 16.20
CA ALA A 246 0.67 -14.12 15.52
C ALA A 246 0.08 -15.45 16.00
N LYS A 247 -0.51 -15.49 17.21
CA LYS A 247 -1.05 -16.70 17.84
C LYS A 247 -2.56 -16.84 17.67
N ASN A 248 -3.27 -15.77 17.32
CA ASN A 248 -4.71 -15.73 17.22
C ASN A 248 -5.14 -15.54 15.75
N ASP A 249 -6.26 -16.17 15.37
CA ASP A 249 -6.86 -15.97 14.05
C ASP A 249 -7.78 -14.73 14.02
N GLU A 250 -8.30 -14.32 15.17
CA GLU A 250 -9.15 -13.14 15.33
C GLU A 250 -8.60 -12.22 16.43
N PHE A 251 -8.65 -10.93 16.17
CA PHE A 251 -8.41 -9.89 17.15
C PHE A 251 -9.69 -9.65 17.95
N GLU A 252 -9.55 -9.51 19.26
CA GLU A 252 -10.63 -9.08 20.15
C GLU A 252 -10.00 -8.19 21.22
N GLU A 253 -10.42 -6.94 21.29
CA GLU A 253 -9.74 -5.90 22.07
C GLU A 253 -9.67 -6.24 23.56
N SER A 254 -10.72 -6.81 24.15
CA SER A 254 -10.75 -7.10 25.59
C SER A 254 -9.74 -8.18 25.95
N LYS A 255 -9.68 -9.27 25.16
CA LYS A 255 -8.65 -10.30 25.30
C LYS A 255 -7.24 -9.75 25.08
N PHE A 256 -7.06 -8.95 24.02
CA PHE A 256 -5.78 -8.31 23.74
C PHE A 256 -5.27 -7.50 24.93
N LEU A 257 -6.11 -6.63 25.50
CA LEU A 257 -5.71 -5.81 26.65
C LEU A 257 -5.34 -6.66 27.87
N ASN A 258 -6.09 -7.73 28.14
CA ASN A 258 -5.82 -8.61 29.27
C ASN A 258 -4.56 -9.46 29.10
N GLU A 259 -4.20 -9.84 27.88
CA GLU A 259 -3.02 -10.69 27.60
C GLU A 259 -1.73 -9.89 27.39
N VAL A 260 -1.83 -8.65 26.91
CA VAL A 260 -0.67 -7.86 26.46
C VAL A 260 -0.24 -6.79 27.47
N LEU A 261 -1.18 -6.21 28.21
CA LEU A 261 -0.89 -5.21 29.24
C LEU A 261 -0.79 -5.87 30.61
N GLU A 262 0.41 -5.87 31.18
CA GLU A 262 0.65 -6.41 32.53
C GLU A 262 0.28 -5.41 33.62
N ASN A 263 0.56 -4.12 33.39
CA ASN A 263 0.16 -3.06 34.29
C ASN A 263 -1.31 -2.67 34.03
N PRO A 264 -2.24 -2.92 34.98
CA PRO A 264 -3.64 -2.58 34.81
C PRO A 264 -3.91 -1.07 34.64
N ASP A 265 -3.02 -0.22 35.15
CA ASP A 265 -3.14 1.24 35.05
C ASP A 265 -2.97 1.74 33.61
N LEU A 266 -2.35 0.94 32.73
CA LEU A 266 -2.22 1.26 31.30
C LEU A 266 -3.49 0.94 30.49
N ILE A 267 -4.44 0.16 31.03
CA ILE A 267 -5.68 -0.16 30.30
C ILE A 267 -6.55 1.09 30.07
N PRO A 268 -6.83 1.94 31.08
CA PRO A 268 -7.51 3.21 30.86
C PRO A 268 -6.77 4.12 29.88
N GLU A 269 -5.45 4.19 29.98
CA GLU A 269 -4.61 5.01 29.09
C GLU A 269 -4.69 4.52 27.63
N PHE A 270 -4.70 3.21 27.40
CA PHE A 270 -4.90 2.64 26.06
C PHE A 270 -6.25 3.05 25.48
N LYS A 271 -7.32 2.95 26.26
CA LYS A 271 -8.68 3.32 25.82
C LYS A 271 -8.78 4.81 25.51
N ASN A 272 -8.22 5.67 26.36
CA ASN A 272 -8.19 7.11 26.13
C ASN A 272 -7.36 7.45 24.88
N TYR A 273 -6.18 6.84 24.73
CA TYR A 273 -5.34 7.01 23.55
C TYR A 273 -6.05 6.56 22.27
N LYS A 274 -6.86 5.49 22.32
CA LYS A 274 -7.69 5.06 21.19
C LYS A 274 -8.79 6.05 20.86
N VAL A 275 -9.46 6.64 21.86
CA VAL A 275 -10.45 7.70 21.63
C VAL A 275 -9.81 8.92 20.95
N ASP A 276 -8.63 9.33 21.42
CA ASP A 276 -7.95 10.53 20.92
C ASP A 276 -7.28 10.33 19.55
N ARG A 277 -6.74 9.14 19.30
CA ARG A 277 -5.89 8.86 18.14
C ARG A 277 -6.46 7.84 17.16
N GLY A 278 -7.53 7.12 17.50
CA GLY A 278 -8.09 6.02 16.72
C GLY A 278 -8.37 6.42 15.27
N GLN A 279 -8.88 7.63 15.05
CA GLN A 279 -9.22 8.15 13.72
C GLN A 279 -8.04 8.28 12.77
N LYS A 280 -6.87 8.58 13.31
CA LYS A 280 -5.63 8.60 12.51
C LYS A 280 -5.30 7.22 11.94
N TYR A 281 -5.75 6.15 12.59
CA TYR A 281 -5.49 4.77 12.19
C TYR A 281 -6.71 4.08 11.59
N SER A 282 -7.89 4.73 11.58
CA SER A 282 -9.16 4.12 11.15
C SER A 282 -9.54 2.89 11.99
N ILE A 283 -9.46 3.02 13.31
CA ILE A 283 -9.74 1.93 14.28
C ILE A 283 -10.69 2.35 15.41
N GLU A 284 -11.34 3.51 15.34
CA GLU A 284 -12.15 4.12 16.40
C GLU A 284 -13.17 3.13 16.98
N ASP A 285 -13.95 2.52 16.09
CA ASP A 285 -15.04 1.60 16.44
C ASP A 285 -14.64 0.12 16.26
N VAL A 286 -13.35 -0.15 16.01
CA VAL A 286 -12.86 -1.50 15.72
C VAL A 286 -12.52 -2.20 17.02
N THR A 287 -13.33 -3.19 17.41
CA THR A 287 -13.12 -3.99 18.63
C THR A 287 -12.78 -5.45 18.34
N ASN A 288 -13.12 -5.93 17.14
CA ASN A 288 -12.79 -7.28 16.66
C ASN A 288 -12.61 -7.29 15.14
N PHE A 289 -11.73 -8.15 14.64
CA PHE A 289 -11.51 -8.39 13.21
C PHE A 289 -10.65 -9.64 12.97
N PRO A 290 -10.75 -10.31 11.81
CA PRO A 290 -9.84 -11.38 11.42
C PRO A 290 -8.40 -10.88 11.28
N ILE A 291 -7.41 -11.67 11.71
CA ILE A 291 -6.01 -11.26 11.66
C ILE A 291 -5.34 -11.75 10.38
N ALA A 292 -4.69 -10.82 9.68
CA ALA A 292 -3.90 -11.13 8.50
C ALA A 292 -2.46 -11.54 8.87
N ASN A 293 -2.18 -12.85 8.89
CA ASN A 293 -0.86 -13.40 9.21
C ASN A 293 0.30 -12.81 8.38
N ALA A 294 0.04 -12.43 7.12
CA ALA A 294 1.03 -11.77 6.26
C ALA A 294 1.42 -10.38 6.79
N ALA A 295 0.46 -9.58 7.28
CA ALA A 295 0.72 -8.29 7.92
C ALA A 295 1.49 -8.45 9.23
N VAL A 296 1.13 -9.45 10.05
CA VAL A 296 1.85 -9.74 11.30
C VAL A 296 3.31 -10.10 11.02
N THR A 297 3.55 -10.94 10.02
CA THR A 297 4.89 -11.35 9.60
C THR A 297 5.73 -10.15 9.13
N ASP A 298 5.15 -9.27 8.31
CA ASP A 298 5.85 -8.07 7.83
C ASP A 298 6.14 -7.09 8.98
N ALA A 299 5.18 -6.86 9.88
CA ALA A 299 5.35 -6.02 11.06
C ALA A 299 6.45 -6.57 11.97
N ARG A 300 6.46 -7.88 12.26
CA ARG A 300 7.49 -8.55 13.05
C ARG A 300 8.89 -8.34 12.45
N ARG A 301 9.03 -8.42 11.12
CA ARG A 301 10.30 -8.20 10.42
C ARG A 301 10.79 -6.75 10.51
N LYS A 302 9.88 -5.77 10.43
CA LYS A 302 10.20 -4.33 10.50
C LYS A 302 10.45 -3.84 11.94
N MET A 303 10.03 -4.61 12.95
CA MET A 303 10.15 -4.24 14.35
C MET A 303 11.61 -4.28 14.82
N LYS A 304 12.10 -3.16 15.35
CA LYS A 304 13.43 -3.07 15.93
C LYS A 304 13.37 -3.38 17.42
N ASN A 305 13.73 -4.61 17.78
CA ASN A 305 13.83 -5.04 19.17
C ASN A 305 15.23 -4.74 19.72
N THR A 306 15.63 -3.47 19.75
CA THR A 306 16.96 -3.07 20.22
C THR A 306 16.85 -2.04 21.32
N ILE A 307 17.51 -2.33 22.44
CA ILE A 307 17.73 -1.38 23.52
C ILE A 307 19.14 -0.80 23.32
N ASN A 308 19.22 0.52 23.15
CA ASN A 308 20.49 1.24 23.05
C ASN A 308 20.84 1.81 24.42
N LEU A 309 22.06 1.55 24.88
CA LEU A 309 22.60 2.08 26.12
C LEU A 309 23.53 3.27 25.83
N ASP A 310 23.69 4.15 26.82
CA ASP A 310 24.58 5.32 26.79
C ASP A 310 26.06 4.96 26.57
N THR A 311 26.44 3.73 26.91
CA THR A 311 27.78 3.14 26.71
C THR A 311 28.05 2.64 25.29
N ASN A 312 27.18 2.95 24.32
CA ASN A 312 27.21 2.42 22.94
C ASN A 312 27.01 0.89 22.84
N ILE A 313 26.53 0.26 23.91
CA ILE A 313 26.11 -1.15 23.90
C ILE A 313 24.69 -1.25 23.36
N GLN A 314 24.45 -2.24 22.49
CA GLN A 314 23.12 -2.55 21.97
C GLN A 314 22.71 -3.94 22.43
N ILE A 315 21.55 -4.03 23.09
CA ILE A 315 20.92 -5.31 23.44
C ILE A 315 19.84 -5.59 22.39
N LYS A 316 20.06 -6.60 21.55
CA LYS A 316 19.08 -7.06 20.56
C LYS A 316 18.28 -8.22 21.14
N LEU A 317 16.96 -8.04 21.22
CA LEU A 317 16.00 -8.96 21.79
C LEU A 317 15.27 -9.72 20.68
N ASP A 318 15.82 -10.84 20.24
CA ASP A 318 15.26 -11.66 19.16
C ASP A 318 14.37 -12.77 19.74
N PHE A 319 13.19 -12.39 20.24
CA PHE A 319 12.29 -13.32 20.90
C PHE A 319 11.23 -13.84 19.93
N ILE A 320 11.28 -15.15 19.66
CA ILE A 320 10.21 -15.88 18.95
C ILE A 320 9.00 -16.12 19.87
N ASN A 321 9.17 -16.09 21.20
CA ASN A 321 8.11 -16.24 22.19
C ASN A 321 8.24 -15.19 23.32
N PRO A 322 7.20 -14.41 23.67
CA PRO A 322 7.31 -13.32 24.64
C PRO A 322 7.57 -13.81 26.07
N ASP A 323 7.06 -14.99 26.45
CA ASP A 323 7.30 -15.62 27.77
C ASP A 323 8.79 -15.86 28.07
N SER A 324 9.64 -15.87 27.03
CA SER A 324 11.08 -16.02 27.19
C SER A 324 11.78 -14.70 27.54
N ALA A 325 11.24 -13.55 27.14
CA ALA A 325 11.92 -12.28 27.31
C ALA A 325 12.01 -11.85 28.78
N GLU A 326 10.88 -11.89 29.50
CA GLU A 326 10.79 -11.50 30.91
C GLU A 326 11.58 -12.44 31.82
N ARG A 327 11.64 -13.73 31.45
CA ARG A 327 12.42 -14.73 32.19
C ARG A 327 13.93 -14.52 32.08
N PHE A 328 14.39 -13.90 30.99
CA PHE A 328 15.81 -13.82 30.68
C PHE A 328 16.39 -12.42 30.76
N VAL A 329 15.58 -11.37 30.93
CA VAL A 329 16.06 -9.99 31.00
C VAL A 329 15.48 -9.25 32.20
N GLU A 330 16.34 -8.92 33.15
CA GLU A 330 16.03 -8.09 34.32
C GLU A 330 16.77 -6.76 34.24
N LYS A 331 16.13 -5.66 34.64
CA LYS A 331 16.76 -4.35 34.76
C LYS A 331 16.76 -3.95 36.22
N GLY A 332 17.89 -3.44 36.71
CA GLY A 332 18.01 -2.96 38.07
C GLY A 332 18.89 -1.71 38.16
N TRP A 333 18.98 -1.18 39.38
CA TRP A 333 19.87 -0.08 39.75
C TRP A 333 20.93 -0.61 40.71
N ASP A 334 22.20 -0.35 40.39
CA ASP A 334 23.33 -0.67 41.26
C ASP A 334 23.65 0.57 42.11
N GLU A 335 23.32 0.51 43.41
CA GLU A 335 23.52 1.61 44.35
C GLU A 335 25.01 1.95 44.56
N GLU A 336 25.93 0.98 44.43
CA GLU A 336 27.36 1.25 44.62
C GLU A 336 27.95 1.95 43.39
N LYS A 337 27.55 1.51 42.19
CA LYS A 337 28.04 2.07 40.93
C LYS A 337 27.28 3.29 40.46
N GLN A 338 26.10 3.56 41.04
CA GLN A 338 25.18 4.61 40.60
C GLN A 338 24.85 4.49 39.10
N MET A 339 24.59 3.26 38.65
CA MET A 339 24.30 2.94 37.25
C MET A 339 23.16 1.92 37.14
N TYR A 340 22.40 2.01 36.05
CA TYR A 340 21.46 0.96 35.66
C TYR A 340 22.22 -0.24 35.08
N TYR A 341 21.72 -1.44 35.36
CA TYR A 341 22.21 -2.66 34.74
C TYR A 341 21.07 -3.45 34.12
N TYR A 342 21.43 -4.31 33.16
CA TYR A 342 20.60 -5.40 32.68
C TYR A 342 21.26 -6.73 33.01
N LEU A 343 20.53 -7.66 33.62
CA LEU A 343 20.94 -9.06 33.77
C LEU A 343 20.34 -9.88 32.64
N ILE A 344 21.18 -10.67 31.98
CA ILE A 344 20.76 -11.59 30.91
C ILE A 344 21.00 -13.02 31.39
N TYR A 345 19.92 -13.77 31.58
CA TYR A 345 19.97 -15.17 31.99
C TYR A 345 19.93 -16.09 30.76
N PHE A 346 20.79 -17.11 30.73
CA PHE A 346 20.81 -18.12 29.67
C PHE A 346 21.14 -19.50 30.24
N ASN A 347 20.61 -20.56 29.62
CA ASN A 347 20.85 -21.94 30.08
C ASN A 347 22.09 -22.58 29.44
N LYS A 348 22.32 -22.34 28.14
CA LYS A 348 23.44 -22.89 27.36
C LYS A 348 23.81 -21.93 26.24
N GLU A 349 25.10 -21.78 25.98
CA GLU A 349 25.60 -21.08 24.79
C GLU A 349 25.36 -21.93 23.54
N GLN A 350 24.86 -21.31 22.47
CA GLN A 350 24.80 -21.97 21.16
C GLN A 350 26.10 -21.69 20.42
N LYS A 351 26.76 -22.75 19.94
CA LYS A 351 27.84 -22.61 18.96
C LYS A 351 27.17 -22.48 17.59
N THR A 352 27.29 -21.30 16.99
CA THR A 352 26.97 -21.06 15.57
C THR A 352 27.80 -21.92 14.64
#